data_AF-A0AAI9C7T3-F1
#
_entry.id   AF-A0AAI9C7T3-F1
#
_cell.length_a   1.000
_cell.length_b   1.000
_cell.length_c   1.000
_cell.angle_alpha   90.00
_cell.angle_beta   90.00
_cell.angle_gamma   90.00
#
_symmetry.space_group_name_H-M   'P 1'
#
loop_
_entity.id
_entity.type
_entity.pdbx_description
1 polymer ?
#
loop_
_entity_poly.entity_id
_entity_poly.type
_entity_poly.pdbx_seq_one_letter_code
_entity_poly.pdbx_strand_id
1 'polypeptide(L)'
;MSGGKAAGLGRSEKYHARPRHLYTLLFENGCCYVGQTTDLKRRESQHRNPTGGWGNQPFTFVHLATMEGTKEQAEDHEYAWRYTAQRAGWRIYGKPPNVRVNTVLRMNSRRQAIARQCTWPSPKRNAWGWMKWIFGLSAAAAIIALAL
;
A
#
# COMPACT_ATOMS: atom_id res chain seq x y z
N MET A 1 8.38 -44.72 -15.43
CA MET A 1 8.27 -43.64 -14.43
C MET A 1 7.70 -42.41 -15.12
N SER A 2 6.37 -42.26 -15.13
CA SER A 2 5.72 -41.13 -15.80
C SER A 2 5.72 -39.93 -14.86
N GLY A 3 6.57 -38.95 -15.16
CA GLY A 3 6.56 -37.64 -14.52
C GLY A 3 5.31 -36.88 -14.94
N GLY A 4 4.23 -37.04 -14.18
CA GLY A 4 3.02 -36.24 -14.35
C GLY A 4 3.34 -34.77 -14.09
N LYS A 5 3.32 -33.94 -15.14
CA LYS A 5 3.23 -32.49 -14.98
C LYS A 5 1.99 -32.21 -14.15
N ALA A 6 2.16 -31.67 -12.94
CA ALA A 6 1.06 -31.19 -12.13
C ALA A 6 0.19 -30.27 -13.00
N ALA A 7 -1.06 -30.66 -13.23
CA ALA A 7 -1.99 -29.88 -14.02
C ALA A 7 -2.07 -28.47 -13.40
N GLY A 8 -1.67 -27.46 -14.18
CA GLY A 8 -1.70 -26.08 -13.73
C GLY A 8 -3.14 -25.71 -13.36
N LEU A 9 -3.34 -25.17 -12.15
CA LEU A 9 -4.65 -24.83 -11.58
C LEU A 9 -5.50 -23.85 -12.43
N GLY A 10 -4.94 -23.26 -13.50
CA GLY A 10 -5.69 -22.49 -14.49
C GLY A 10 -6.57 -21.40 -13.87
N ARG A 11 -7.85 -21.32 -14.26
CA ARG A 11 -8.80 -20.32 -13.73
C ARG A 11 -9.24 -20.59 -12.27
N SER A 12 -9.08 -21.81 -11.75
CA SER A 12 -9.47 -22.14 -10.37
C SER A 12 -8.44 -21.68 -9.34
N GLU A 13 -7.23 -21.28 -9.77
CA GLU A 13 -6.13 -20.76 -8.95
C GLU A 13 -6.59 -19.81 -7.83
N LYS A 14 -7.57 -18.94 -8.12
CA LYS A 14 -8.06 -17.95 -7.16
C LYS A 14 -8.73 -18.54 -5.93
N TYR A 15 -9.24 -19.77 -6.03
CA TYR A 15 -9.98 -20.45 -4.97
C TYR A 15 -9.11 -21.34 -4.09
N HIS A 16 -7.88 -21.66 -4.53
CA HIS A 16 -6.98 -22.49 -3.75
C HIS A 16 -6.16 -21.65 -2.76
N ALA A 17 -6.06 -22.16 -1.54
CA ALA A 17 -5.14 -21.66 -0.52
C ALA A 17 -3.70 -21.94 -0.94
N ARG A 18 -2.85 -20.92 -0.79
CA ARG A 18 -1.42 -20.93 -1.11
C ARG A 18 -0.75 -19.67 -0.59
N PRO A 19 0.59 -19.60 -0.63
CA PRO A 19 1.30 -18.38 -0.27
C PRO A 19 0.91 -17.23 -1.19
N ARG A 20 0.49 -16.13 -0.56
CA ARG A 20 0.17 -14.86 -1.21
C ARG A 20 0.93 -13.75 -0.53
N HIS A 21 1.61 -12.96 -1.33
CA HIS A 21 2.41 -11.83 -0.90
C HIS A 21 1.64 -10.54 -1.12
N LEU A 22 1.49 -9.77 -0.05
CA LEU A 22 0.98 -8.41 -0.09
C LEU A 22 2.16 -7.48 -0.35
N TYR A 23 1.99 -6.52 -1.26
CA TYR A 23 3.03 -5.56 -1.60
C TYR A 23 2.43 -4.17 -1.80
N THR A 24 3.30 -3.16 -1.78
CA THR A 24 2.95 -1.79 -2.15
C THR A 24 3.92 -1.21 -3.16
N LEU A 25 3.40 -0.34 -4.02
CA LEU A 25 4.17 0.61 -4.81
C LEU A 25 4.09 1.96 -4.10
N LEU A 26 5.23 2.53 -3.73
CA LEU A 26 5.31 3.85 -3.10
C LEU A 26 5.74 4.87 -4.15
N PHE A 27 4.88 5.84 -4.43
CA PHE A 27 5.16 6.91 -5.39
C PHE A 27 5.64 8.16 -4.64
N GLU A 28 6.54 8.92 -5.25
CA GLU A 28 7.15 10.12 -4.63
C GLU A 28 6.13 11.21 -4.30
N ASN A 29 5.01 11.25 -5.02
CA ASN A 29 3.92 12.19 -4.78
C ASN A 29 3.07 11.86 -3.53
N GLY A 30 3.46 10.89 -2.70
CA GLY A 30 2.73 10.50 -1.50
C GLY A 30 1.44 9.72 -1.78
N CYS A 31 1.34 9.10 -2.96
CA CYS A 31 0.35 8.07 -3.27
C CYS A 31 0.98 6.68 -3.16
N CYS A 32 0.16 5.65 -2.91
CA CYS A 32 0.60 4.27 -2.98
C CYS A 32 -0.46 3.37 -3.62
N TYR A 33 -0.01 2.26 -4.20
CA TYR A 33 -0.86 1.17 -4.66
C TYR A 33 -0.57 -0.06 -3.82
N VAL A 34 -1.61 -0.74 -3.33
CA VAL A 34 -1.47 -1.99 -2.57
C VAL A 34 -2.11 -3.13 -3.36
N GLY A 35 -1.34 -4.19 -3.56
CA GLY A 35 -1.74 -5.36 -4.33
C GLY A 35 -1.31 -6.68 -3.67
N GLN A 36 -1.80 -7.79 -4.23
CA GLN A 36 -1.37 -9.15 -3.90
C GLN A 36 -0.88 -9.94 -5.12
N THR A 37 0.02 -10.88 -4.87
CA THR A 37 0.59 -11.77 -5.89
C THR A 37 1.07 -13.07 -5.25
N THR A 38 1.17 -14.14 -6.03
CA THR A 38 1.85 -15.39 -5.63
C THR A 38 3.32 -15.39 -6.02
N ASP A 39 3.77 -14.38 -6.79
CA ASP A 39 5.14 -14.22 -7.24
C ASP A 39 5.48 -12.73 -7.27
N LEU A 40 6.35 -12.30 -6.35
CA LEU A 40 6.77 -10.89 -6.21
C LEU A 40 7.63 -10.43 -7.38
N LYS A 41 8.62 -11.23 -7.80
CA LYS A 41 9.57 -10.87 -8.87
C LYS A 41 8.85 -10.66 -10.18
N ARG A 42 7.96 -11.60 -10.55
CA ARG A 42 7.15 -11.48 -11.76
C ARG A 42 6.24 -10.25 -11.70
N ARG A 43 5.62 -9.98 -10.56
CA ARG A 43 4.69 -8.85 -10.42
C ARG A 43 5.41 -7.51 -10.44
N GLU A 44 6.58 -7.41 -9.82
CA GLU A 44 7.40 -6.20 -9.89
C GLU A 44 7.81 -5.90 -11.34
N SER A 45 8.29 -6.91 -12.07
CA SER A 45 8.63 -6.76 -13.49
C SER A 45 7.44 -6.29 -14.34
N GLN A 46 6.24 -6.81 -14.09
CA GLN A 46 5.02 -6.36 -14.76
C GLN A 46 4.69 -4.88 -14.50
N HIS A 47 4.85 -4.40 -13.27
CA HIS A 47 4.61 -2.99 -12.94
C HIS A 47 5.67 -2.05 -13.51
N ARG A 48 6.91 -2.52 -13.64
CA ARG A 48 8.01 -1.76 -14.23
C ARG A 48 7.94 -1.70 -15.75
N ASN A 49 7.27 -2.65 -16.39
CA ASN A 49 7.03 -2.62 -17.83
C ASN A 49 6.16 -1.40 -18.21
N PRO A 50 6.43 -0.68 -19.32
CA PRO A 50 5.58 0.43 -19.77
C PRO A 50 4.09 0.07 -19.91
N THR A 51 3.78 -1.18 -20.26
CA THR A 51 2.41 -1.70 -20.35
C THR A 51 1.74 -1.92 -18.98
N GLY A 52 2.49 -1.83 -17.88
CA GLY A 52 2.00 -1.88 -16.50
C GLY A 52 1.11 -0.70 -16.10
N GLY A 53 1.04 0.33 -16.95
CA GLY A 53 -0.02 1.36 -16.89
C GLY A 53 0.22 2.49 -15.90
N TRP A 54 1.34 2.52 -15.18
CA TRP A 54 1.67 3.60 -14.25
C TRP A 54 2.26 4.85 -14.92
N GLY A 55 2.30 4.90 -16.25
CA GLY A 55 2.78 6.05 -17.01
C GLY A 55 4.25 6.38 -16.75
N ASN A 56 5.10 5.35 -16.60
CA ASN A 56 6.53 5.45 -16.27
C ASN A 56 6.83 6.21 -14.97
N GLN A 57 5.86 6.36 -14.06
CA GLN A 57 6.12 6.97 -12.76
C GLN A 57 7.12 6.14 -11.96
N PRO A 58 8.16 6.75 -11.35
CA PRO A 58 9.05 6.04 -10.46
C PRO A 58 8.30 5.61 -9.21
N PHE A 59 8.59 4.40 -8.75
CA PHE A 59 8.07 3.86 -7.50
C PHE A 59 9.09 2.95 -6.82
N THR A 60 8.98 2.86 -5.50
CA THR A 60 9.61 1.79 -4.71
C THR A 60 8.65 0.62 -4.55
N PHE A 61 9.07 -0.57 -4.93
CA PHE A 61 8.31 -1.81 -4.71
C PHE A 61 8.68 -2.39 -3.33
N VAL A 62 7.70 -2.54 -2.44
CA VAL A 62 7.93 -2.98 -1.06
C VAL A 62 7.04 -4.18 -0.75
N HIS A 63 7.65 -5.27 -0.27
CA HIS A 63 6.93 -6.41 0.29
C HIS A 63 6.38 -6.03 1.68
N LEU A 64 5.10 -6.27 1.92
CA LEU A 64 4.41 -5.92 3.16
C LEU A 64 4.26 -7.12 4.10
N ALA A 65 3.75 -8.23 3.56
CA ALA A 65 3.46 -9.44 4.33
C ALA A 65 3.30 -10.64 3.40
N THR A 66 3.38 -11.84 3.97
CA THR A 66 2.97 -13.07 3.31
C THR A 66 1.86 -13.70 4.14
N MET A 67 0.85 -14.26 3.48
CA MET A 67 -0.21 -15.04 4.12
C MET A 67 -0.46 -16.32 3.34
N GLU A 68 -0.97 -17.33 4.02
CA GLU A 68 -1.52 -18.53 3.39
C GLU A 68 -3.03 -18.35 3.20
N GLY A 69 -3.54 -18.45 1.98
CA GLY A 69 -5.00 -18.39 1.78
C GLY A 69 -5.48 -18.18 0.34
N THR A 70 -6.79 -18.03 0.20
CA THR A 70 -7.46 -17.80 -1.09
C THR A 70 -7.26 -16.37 -1.57
N LYS A 71 -7.62 -16.10 -2.84
CA LYS A 71 -7.54 -14.73 -3.38
C LYS A 71 -8.45 -13.78 -2.62
N GLU A 72 -9.65 -14.23 -2.27
CA GLU A 72 -10.62 -13.45 -1.51
C GLU A 72 -10.10 -13.08 -0.12
N GLN A 73 -9.49 -14.04 0.58
CA GLN A 73 -8.85 -13.76 1.87
C GLN A 73 -7.71 -12.75 1.70
N ALA A 74 -6.87 -12.89 0.67
CA ALA A 74 -5.83 -11.90 0.40
C ALA A 74 -6.38 -10.51 0.02
N GLU A 75 -7.56 -10.43 -0.59
CA GLU A 75 -8.24 -9.16 -0.85
C GLU A 75 -8.67 -8.47 0.47
N ASP A 76 -9.09 -9.22 1.49
CA ASP A 76 -9.34 -8.64 2.83
C ASP A 76 -8.07 -8.03 3.42
N HIS A 77 -6.93 -8.71 3.27
CA HIS A 77 -5.62 -8.18 3.67
C HIS A 77 -5.20 -6.96 2.83
N GLU A 78 -5.45 -6.95 1.52
CA GLU A 78 -5.21 -5.76 0.69
C GLU A 78 -5.97 -4.54 1.22
N TYR A 79 -7.27 -4.67 1.49
CA TYR A 79 -8.06 -3.54 1.99
C TYR A 79 -7.60 -3.09 3.38
N ALA A 80 -7.22 -4.02 4.26
CA ALA A 80 -6.64 -3.70 5.57
C ALA A 80 -5.31 -2.92 5.45
N TRP A 81 -4.43 -3.32 4.53
CA TRP A 81 -3.19 -2.61 4.24
C TRP A 81 -3.42 -1.23 3.62
N ARG A 82 -4.37 -1.11 2.69
CA ARG A 82 -4.78 0.20 2.13
C ARG A 82 -5.27 1.15 3.23
N TYR A 83 -6.05 0.64 4.19
CA TYR A 83 -6.55 1.43 5.30
C TYR A 83 -5.41 1.84 6.25
N THR A 84 -4.46 0.95 6.49
CA THR A 84 -3.27 1.23 7.28
C THR A 84 -2.37 2.28 6.63
N ALA A 85 -2.17 2.21 5.31
CA ALA A 85 -1.48 3.24 4.54
C ALA A 85 -2.17 4.60 4.63
N GLN A 86 -3.50 4.62 4.51
CA GLN A 86 -4.29 5.84 4.63
C GLN A 86 -4.16 6.47 6.02
N ARG A 87 -4.20 5.68 7.09
CA ARG A 87 -3.91 6.15 8.47
C ARG A 87 -2.48 6.70 8.61
N ALA A 88 -1.53 6.19 7.83
CA ALA A 88 -0.16 6.70 7.76
C ALA A 88 0.00 7.94 6.82
N GLY A 89 -1.10 8.53 6.33
CA GLY A 89 -1.11 9.77 5.54
C GLY A 89 -0.88 9.59 4.02
N TRP A 90 -0.97 8.36 3.52
CA TRP A 90 -0.85 8.04 2.09
C TRP A 90 -2.20 8.09 1.37
N ARG A 91 -2.17 8.47 0.09
CA ARG A 91 -3.34 8.43 -0.79
C ARG A 91 -3.34 7.14 -1.60
N ILE A 92 -4.46 6.43 -1.66
CA ILE A 92 -4.50 5.09 -2.24
C ILE A 92 -4.91 5.15 -3.71
N TYR A 93 -4.10 4.55 -4.59
CA TYR A 93 -4.49 4.22 -5.95
C TYR A 93 -5.13 2.84 -6.01
N GLY A 94 -6.26 2.75 -6.72
CA GLY A 94 -6.98 1.49 -6.97
C GLY A 94 -6.66 0.87 -8.33
N LYS A 95 -6.40 1.70 -9.35
CA LYS A 95 -6.00 1.24 -10.68
C LYS A 95 -5.02 2.21 -11.35
N PRO A 96 -4.11 1.68 -12.18
CA PRO A 96 -3.28 2.52 -13.04
C PRO A 96 -4.11 3.20 -14.15
N PRO A 97 -3.67 4.37 -14.64
CA PRO A 97 -2.83 5.34 -13.93
C PRO A 97 -3.66 6.19 -12.95
N ASN A 98 -3.09 6.49 -11.78
CA ASN A 98 -3.50 7.56 -10.86
C ASN A 98 -4.97 7.59 -10.36
N VAL A 99 -5.74 6.51 -10.50
CA VAL A 99 -7.12 6.51 -10.01
C VAL A 99 -7.15 6.28 -8.52
N ARG A 100 -7.52 7.33 -7.79
CA ARG A 100 -7.64 7.29 -6.33
C ARG A 100 -8.92 6.59 -5.90
N VAL A 101 -8.84 5.89 -4.79
CA VAL A 101 -9.99 5.21 -4.17
C VAL A 101 -10.12 5.60 -2.70
N ASN A 102 -11.36 5.61 -2.21
CA ASN A 102 -11.64 5.75 -0.79
C ASN A 102 -11.71 4.36 -0.15
N THR A 103 -10.69 4.00 0.61
CA THR A 103 -10.58 2.67 1.23
C THR A 103 -11.57 2.47 2.38
N VAL A 104 -11.95 3.56 3.06
CA VAL A 104 -12.80 3.50 4.25
C VAL A 104 -14.16 2.87 3.94
N LEU A 105 -14.71 3.15 2.76
CA LEU A 105 -15.99 2.61 2.28
C LEU A 105 -15.96 1.08 2.05
N ARG A 106 -14.78 0.45 2.07
CA ARG A 106 -14.60 -0.98 1.89
C ARG A 106 -14.18 -1.69 3.18
N MET A 107 -14.18 -1.00 4.32
CA MET A 107 -13.84 -1.61 5.59
C MET A 107 -15.02 -2.37 6.19
N ASN A 108 -14.73 -3.49 6.84
CA ASN A 108 -15.66 -4.27 7.68
C ASN A 108 -14.91 -4.74 8.94
N SER A 109 -15.61 -5.37 9.89
CA SER A 109 -15.01 -5.80 11.17
C SER A 109 -13.79 -6.68 11.00
N ARG A 110 -13.79 -7.59 10.02
CA ARG A 110 -12.64 -8.47 9.71
C ARG A 110 -11.43 -7.68 9.23
N ARG A 111 -11.62 -6.79 8.24
CA ARG A 111 -10.55 -5.94 7.68
C ARG A 111 -9.99 -4.99 8.73
N GLN A 112 -10.84 -4.49 9.64
CA GLN A 112 -10.40 -3.67 10.77
C GLN A 112 -9.53 -4.47 11.74
N ALA A 113 -9.91 -5.71 12.07
CA ALA A 113 -9.10 -6.58 12.92
C ALA A 113 -7.72 -6.86 12.30
N ILE A 114 -7.66 -7.16 11.00
CA ILE A 114 -6.38 -7.32 10.27
C ILE A 114 -5.57 -6.03 10.30
N ALA A 115 -6.19 -4.88 10.02
CA ALA A 115 -5.49 -3.59 9.98
C ALA A 115 -4.85 -3.18 11.32
N ARG A 116 -5.39 -3.65 12.45
CA ARG A 116 -4.78 -3.43 13.78
C ARG A 116 -3.46 -4.16 13.95
N GLN A 117 -3.21 -5.20 13.16
CA GLN A 117 -1.99 -6.01 13.18
C GLN A 117 -0.97 -5.53 12.14
N CYS A 118 -1.33 -4.59 11.26
CA CYS A 118 -0.47 -4.08 10.22
C CYS A 118 0.30 -2.83 10.68
N THR A 119 1.59 -2.76 10.35
CA THR A 119 2.44 -1.58 10.55
C THR A 119 2.93 -1.09 9.20
N TRP A 120 2.61 0.15 8.83
CA TRP A 120 3.04 0.71 7.55
C TRP A 120 4.56 0.98 7.55
N PRO A 121 5.33 0.44 6.59
CA PRO A 121 6.80 0.48 6.64
C PRO A 121 7.39 1.85 6.25
N SER A 122 6.59 2.79 5.74
CA SER A 122 7.07 4.09 5.28
C SER A 122 6.19 5.23 5.79
N PRO A 123 6.39 5.71 7.04
CA PRO A 123 5.75 6.93 7.49
C PRO A 123 6.19 8.08 6.58
N LYS A 124 5.22 8.82 6.04
CA LYS A 124 5.44 9.89 5.05
C LYS A 124 6.52 10.86 5.53
N ARG A 125 7.52 11.18 4.68
CA ARG A 125 8.67 12.09 4.92
C ARG A 125 8.31 13.52 5.38
N ASN A 126 7.03 13.85 5.59
CA ASN A 126 6.53 15.21 5.72
C ASN A 126 5.59 15.40 6.93
N ALA A 127 5.45 14.41 7.81
CA ALA A 127 4.68 14.59 9.06
C ALA A 127 5.21 15.73 9.96
N TRP A 128 6.42 16.24 9.67
CA TRP A 128 7.06 17.36 10.35
C TRP A 128 7.00 18.69 9.57
N GLY A 129 6.37 18.74 8.39
CA GLY A 129 6.27 19.97 7.58
C GLY A 129 5.22 20.96 8.10
N TRP A 130 4.14 20.46 8.71
CA TRP A 130 3.06 21.27 9.26
C TRP A 130 3.36 21.75 10.70
N MET A 131 4.10 20.97 11.50
CA MET A 131 4.59 21.41 12.82
C MET A 131 5.54 22.61 12.75
N LYS A 132 6.27 22.79 11.64
CA LYS A 132 7.12 23.98 11.43
C LYS A 132 6.34 25.31 11.43
N TRP A 133 5.06 25.30 11.05
CA TRP A 133 4.21 26.50 11.10
C TRP A 133 3.68 26.79 12.51
N ILE A 134 3.43 25.76 13.31
CA ILE A 134 2.95 25.93 14.70
C ILE A 134 4.07 26.46 15.61
N PHE A 135 5.31 26.01 15.44
CA PHE A 135 6.47 26.55 16.20
C PHE A 135 7.07 27.83 15.59
N GLY A 136 6.77 28.14 14.32
CA GLY A 136 7.22 29.39 13.67
C GLY A 136 6.44 30.63 14.10
N LEU A 137 5.20 30.48 14.57
CA LEU A 137 4.37 31.60 15.05
C LEU A 137 4.64 31.98 16.51
N SER A 138 5.22 31.09 17.33
CA SER A 138 5.60 31.41 18.71
C SER A 138 6.88 32.27 18.81
N ALA A 139 7.75 32.25 17.79
CA ALA A 139 8.98 33.04 17.80
C ALA A 139 8.77 34.51 17.37
N ALA A 140 7.73 34.81 16.58
CA ALA A 140 7.44 36.17 16.14
C ALA A 140 6.70 37.01 17.21
N ALA A 141 5.95 36.38 18.11
CA ALA A 141 5.25 37.09 19.19
C ALA A 141 6.17 37.47 20.38
N ALA A 142 7.31 36.81 20.55
CA ALA A 142 8.24 37.07 21.65
C ALA A 142 9.21 38.25 21.39
N ILE A 143 9.32 38.74 20.15
CA ILE A 143 10.24 39.85 19.81
C ILE A 143 9.59 41.23 20.00
N ILE A 144 8.26 41.34 20.04
CA ILE A 144 7.58 42.63 20.22
C ILE A 144 7.37 42.99 21.70
N ALA A 145 7.45 42.03 22.63
CA ALA A 145 7.25 42.27 24.07
C ALA A 145 8.51 42.68 24.84
N LEU A 146 9.65 42.90 24.17
CA LEU A 146 10.92 43.33 24.78
C LEU A 146 11.42 44.68 24.24
N ALA A 147 10.58 45.42 23.53
CA ALA A 147 10.89 46.73 22.95
C ALA A 147 9.88 47.83 23.30
N LEU A 148 9.13 47.70 24.40
CA LEU A 148 8.29 48.75 24.99
C LEU A 148 8.53 48.85 26.50
#